data_AF-A0A958S8H8-F1
#
_entry.id   AF-A0A958S8H8-F1
#
_cell.length_a   1.000
_cell.length_b   1.000
_cell.length_c   1.000
_cell.angle_alpha   90.00
_cell.angle_beta   90.00
_cell.angle_gamma   90.00
#
_symmetry.space_group_name_H-M   'P 1'
#
loop_
_entity.id
_entity.type
_entity.pdbx_description
1 polymer ?
#
loop_
_entity_poly.entity_id
_entity_poly.type
_entity_poly.pdbx_seq_one_letter_code
_entity_poly.pdbx_strand_id
1 'polypeptide(L)'
;MNKFLREFGIFFLTILIIVILINYRLGKNYYNHYELQYQEIVQQKKKTDFIILGTSHATHGVRPDVLDSLGYGFYNFAMNGSSPEFYWNWYVNIFAPYHPKPKYCIWATDWF
;
A
#
# COMPACT_ATOMS: atom_id res chain seq x y z
N MET A 1 -34.17 4.04 36.97
CA MET A 1 -32.75 4.21 36.61
C MET A 1 -32.09 2.90 36.18
N ASN A 2 -32.18 1.83 36.98
CA ASN A 2 -31.52 0.54 36.67
C ASN A 2 -31.98 -0.14 35.38
N LYS A 3 -33.28 -0.03 35.03
CA LYS A 3 -33.81 -0.58 33.77
C LYS A 3 -33.23 0.14 32.54
N PHE A 4 -33.17 1.47 32.59
CA PHE A 4 -32.59 2.30 31.53
C PHE A 4 -31.09 2.01 31.34
N LEU A 5 -30.32 1.95 32.42
CA LEU A 5 -28.89 1.62 32.35
C LEU A 5 -28.64 0.21 31.79
N ARG A 6 -29.51 -0.76 32.14
CA ARG A 6 -29.43 -2.12 31.60
C ARG A 6 -29.73 -2.15 30.10
N GLU A 7 -30.80 -1.50 29.67
CA GLU A 7 -31.18 -1.44 28.25
C GLU A 7 -30.15 -0.69 27.41
N PHE A 8 -29.62 0.42 27.94
CA PHE A 8 -28.52 1.17 27.31
C PHE A 8 -27.24 0.32 27.19
N GLY A 9 -26.88 -0.41 28.24
CA GLY A 9 -25.73 -1.33 28.22
C GLY A 9 -25.87 -2.45 27.19
N ILE A 10 -27.06 -3.06 27.09
CA ILE A 10 -27.34 -4.10 26.09
C ILE A 10 -27.25 -3.55 24.66
N PHE A 11 -27.80 -2.36 24.42
CA PHE A 11 -27.72 -1.69 23.13
C PHE A 11 -26.26 -1.42 22.73
N PHE A 12 -25.47 -0.85 23.65
CA PHE A 12 -24.06 -0.55 23.40
C PHE A 12 -23.23 -1.82 23.18
N LEU A 13 -23.47 -2.87 23.96
CA LEU A 13 -22.82 -4.17 23.79
C LEU A 13 -23.13 -4.77 22.41
N THR A 14 -24.37 -4.63 21.94
CA THR A 14 -24.78 -5.13 20.63
C THR A 14 -24.05 -4.38 19.51
N ILE A 15 -23.97 -3.04 19.58
CA ILE A 15 -23.17 -2.23 18.63
C ILE A 15 -21.70 -2.66 18.67
N LEU A 16 -21.13 -2.81 19.86
CA LEU A 16 -19.72 -3.19 20.03
C LEU A 16 -19.44 -4.56 19.37
N ILE A 17 -20.30 -5.54 19.59
CA ILE A 17 -20.16 -6.88 18.97
C ILE A 17 -20.24 -6.75 17.44
N ILE A 18 -21.18 -5.98 16.91
CA ILE A 18 -21.29 -5.76 15.45
C ILE A 18 -20.02 -5.11 14.90
N VAL A 19 -19.50 -4.07 15.55
CA VAL A 19 -18.27 -3.38 15.13
C VAL A 19 -17.07 -4.32 15.17
N ILE A 20 -16.95 -5.16 16.19
CA ILE A 20 -15.88 -6.17 16.29
C ILE A 20 -16.01 -7.19 15.15
N LEU A 21 -17.22 -7.69 14.86
CA LEU A 21 -17.45 -8.64 13.76
C LEU A 21 -17.13 -8.04 12.40
N ILE A 22 -17.52 -6.77 12.17
CA ILE A 22 -17.19 -6.03 10.95
C ILE A 22 -15.67 -5.88 10.83
N ASN A 23 -14.99 -5.40 11.88
CA ASN A 23 -13.53 -5.25 11.86
C ASN A 23 -12.80 -6.57 11.71
N TYR A 24 -13.27 -7.66 12.32
CA TYR A 24 -12.66 -8.97 12.16
C TYR A 24 -12.82 -9.49 10.73
N ARG A 25 -14.02 -9.32 10.14
CA ARG A 25 -14.31 -9.79 8.78
C ARG A 25 -13.60 -8.96 7.72
N LEU A 26 -13.56 -7.64 7.88
CA LEU A 26 -12.88 -6.72 6.96
C LEU A 26 -11.36 -6.73 7.18
N GLY A 27 -10.91 -6.84 8.42
CA GLY A 27 -9.50 -6.92 8.81
C GLY A 27 -8.80 -8.17 8.26
N LYS A 28 -9.51 -9.29 8.12
CA LYS A 28 -8.98 -10.49 7.44
C LYS A 28 -8.63 -10.26 5.96
N ASN A 29 -9.27 -9.29 5.32
CA ASN A 29 -8.96 -8.86 3.96
C ASN A 29 -8.20 -7.53 3.94
N TYR A 30 -7.64 -7.11 5.07
CA TYR A 30 -6.75 -5.95 5.11
C TYR A 30 -5.45 -6.34 4.40
N TYR A 31 -5.50 -6.18 3.08
CA TYR A 31 -4.36 -6.25 2.19
C TYR A 31 -3.40 -5.15 2.66
N ASN A 32 -2.35 -5.56 3.37
CA ASN A 32 -1.30 -4.62 3.76
C ASN A 32 -0.55 -4.24 2.49
N HIS A 33 -1.08 -3.23 1.78
CA HIS A 33 -0.56 -2.77 0.50
C HIS A 33 0.93 -2.42 0.60
N TYR A 34 1.36 -1.92 1.76
CA TYR A 34 2.75 -1.70 2.09
C TYR A 34 3.57 -3.00 2.10
N GLU A 35 3.08 -4.05 2.77
CA GLU A 35 3.80 -5.33 2.84
C GLU A 35 3.97 -5.95 1.45
N LEU A 36 2.89 -6.01 0.66
CA LEU A 36 2.97 -6.54 -0.71
C LEU A 36 3.91 -5.73 -1.60
N GLN A 37 3.91 -4.41 -1.40
CA GLN A 37 4.77 -3.50 -2.15
C GLN A 37 6.26 -3.73 -1.86
N TYR A 38 6.62 -3.98 -0.60
CA TYR A 38 7.99 -4.31 -0.19
C TYR A 38 8.35 -5.79 -0.39
N GLN A 39 7.38 -6.69 -0.42
CA GLN A 39 7.62 -8.11 -0.69
C GLN A 39 8.27 -8.33 -2.06
N GLU A 40 7.95 -7.53 -3.08
CA GLU A 40 8.62 -7.64 -4.38
C GLU A 40 10.11 -7.26 -4.33
N ILE A 41 10.50 -6.38 -3.39
CA ILE A 41 11.91 -6.05 -3.15
C ILE A 41 12.64 -7.26 -2.56
N VAL A 42 12.00 -8.03 -1.69
CA VAL A 42 12.65 -9.19 -1.05
C VAL A 42 12.57 -10.43 -1.94
N GLN A 43 11.46 -10.59 -2.63
CA GLN A 43 11.12 -11.75 -3.46
C GLN A 43 10.65 -11.24 -4.82
N GLN A 44 11.60 -10.86 -5.67
CA GLN A 44 11.30 -10.39 -7.01
C GLN A 44 10.64 -11.52 -7.82
N LYS A 45 9.33 -11.39 -8.05
CA LYS A 45 8.52 -12.36 -8.81
C LYS A 45 8.56 -12.05 -10.30
N LYS A 46 8.81 -10.79 -10.67
CA LYS A 46 8.94 -10.38 -12.07
C LYS A 46 10.17 -9.50 -12.31
N LYS A 47 10.69 -9.59 -13.53
CA LYS A 47 11.75 -8.69 -13.99
C LYS A 47 11.23 -7.25 -13.97
N THR A 48 11.92 -6.37 -13.25
CA THR A 48 11.54 -4.96 -13.10
C THR A 48 12.40 -4.09 -14.02
N ASP A 49 11.93 -3.87 -15.24
CA ASP A 49 12.58 -2.96 -16.19
C ASP A 49 12.30 -1.49 -15.84
N PHE A 50 11.13 -1.21 -15.27
CA PHE A 50 10.65 0.13 -14.91
C PHE A 50 10.12 0.17 -13.49
N ILE A 51 10.44 1.24 -12.76
CA ILE A 51 9.86 1.52 -11.44
C ILE A 51 8.98 2.77 -11.49
N ILE A 52 7.91 2.76 -10.71
CA ILE A 52 7.03 3.92 -10.49
C ILE A 52 7.15 4.33 -9.02
N LEU A 53 7.46 5.60 -8.79
CA LEU A 53 7.55 6.22 -7.47
C LEU A 53 6.57 7.40 -7.39
N GLY A 54 6.06 7.71 -6.21
CA GLY A 54 5.14 8.83 -6.01
C GLY A 54 4.24 8.64 -4.81
N THR A 55 3.32 9.59 -4.58
CA THR A 55 2.40 9.57 -3.45
C THR A 55 1.15 8.72 -3.76
N SER A 56 0.07 8.91 -3.00
CA SER A 56 -1.21 8.23 -3.19
C SER A 56 -1.76 8.35 -4.61
N HIS A 57 -1.49 9.46 -5.30
CA HIS A 57 -1.88 9.63 -6.70
C HIS A 57 -1.22 8.61 -7.63
N ALA A 58 0.04 8.24 -7.40
CA ALA A 58 0.65 7.16 -8.17
C ALA A 58 0.28 5.78 -7.65
N THR A 59 0.12 5.60 -6.34
CA THR A 59 -0.32 4.34 -5.74
C THR A 59 -1.64 3.86 -6.35
N HIS A 60 -2.58 4.79 -6.58
CA HIS A 60 -3.91 4.46 -7.07
C HIS A 60 -4.14 4.82 -8.55
N GLY A 61 -3.37 5.77 -9.09
CA GLY A 61 -3.57 6.28 -10.45
C GLY A 61 -2.74 5.58 -11.52
N VAL A 62 -1.62 4.93 -11.17
CA VAL A 62 -0.76 4.24 -12.13
C VAL A 62 -0.93 2.73 -12.00
N ARG A 63 -1.38 2.12 -13.09
CA ARG A 63 -1.65 0.68 -13.21
C ARG A 63 -0.56 -0.03 -14.02
N PRO A 64 0.38 -0.76 -13.39
CA PRO A 64 1.46 -1.44 -14.10
C PRO A 64 0.98 -2.47 -15.12
N ASP A 65 -0.12 -3.17 -14.84
CA ASP A 65 -0.70 -4.18 -15.73
C ASP A 65 -1.15 -3.61 -17.08
N VAL A 66 -1.56 -2.34 -17.12
CA VAL A 66 -1.86 -1.64 -18.37
C VAL A 66 -0.58 -1.32 -19.15
N LEU A 67 0.50 -0.96 -18.46
CA LEU A 67 1.80 -0.62 -19.05
C LEU A 67 2.59 -1.86 -19.49
N ASP A 68 2.41 -2.97 -18.79
CA ASP A 68 3.04 -4.27 -19.08
C ASP A 68 2.64 -4.79 -20.48
N SER A 69 1.56 -4.27 -21.07
CA SER A 69 1.13 -4.55 -22.45
C SER A 69 2.20 -4.20 -23.51
N LEU A 70 3.19 -3.39 -23.15
CA LEU A 70 4.33 -3.01 -24.00
C LEU A 70 5.50 -4.02 -23.97
N GLY A 71 5.35 -5.14 -23.24
CA GLY A 71 6.39 -6.17 -23.11
C GLY A 71 7.51 -5.83 -22.13
N TYR A 72 7.33 -4.76 -21.33
CA TYR A 72 8.23 -4.38 -20.26
C TYR A 72 7.61 -4.72 -18.90
N GLY A 73 8.44 -5.03 -17.90
CA GLY A 73 7.96 -5.19 -16.53
C GLY A 73 7.97 -3.87 -15.76
N PHE A 74 6.79 -3.36 -15.43
CA PHE A 74 6.59 -2.18 -14.58
C PHE A 74 6.27 -2.61 -13.15
N TYR A 75 6.89 -2.00 -12.16
CA TYR A 75 6.50 -2.18 -10.77
C TYR A 75 6.20 -0.85 -10.09
N ASN A 76 5.09 -0.80 -9.34
CA ASN A 76 4.65 0.39 -8.64
C ASN A 76 5.07 0.36 -7.17
N PHE A 77 6.12 1.12 -6.83
CA PHE A 77 6.60 1.36 -5.46
C PHE A 77 6.04 2.68 -4.87
N ALA A 78 5.04 3.30 -5.51
CA ALA A 78 4.38 4.51 -5.02
C ALA A 78 3.60 4.26 -3.72
N MET A 79 3.75 5.13 -2.72
CA MET A 79 3.30 4.91 -1.35
C MET A 79 2.54 6.14 -0.85
N ASN A 80 1.44 5.95 -0.13
CA ASN A 80 0.62 7.06 0.35
C ASN A 80 1.44 7.99 1.27
N GLY A 81 1.45 9.28 0.95
CA GLY A 81 2.12 10.32 1.75
C GLY A 81 3.65 10.30 1.73
N SER A 82 4.28 9.50 0.86
CA SER A 82 5.74 9.45 0.75
C SER A 82 6.31 10.72 0.13
N SER A 83 7.37 11.26 0.72
CA SER A 83 8.07 12.44 0.21
C SER A 83 9.16 12.09 -0.81
N PRO A 84 9.68 13.08 -1.55
CA PRO A 84 10.83 12.85 -2.41
C PRO A 84 12.08 12.35 -1.67
N GLU A 85 12.34 12.90 -0.47
CA GLU A 85 13.44 12.50 0.39
C GLU A 85 13.32 11.04 0.84
N PHE A 86 12.11 10.60 1.20
CA PHE A 86 11.84 9.21 1.52
C PHE A 86 12.26 8.28 0.38
N TYR A 87 11.88 8.60 -0.86
CA TYR A 87 12.22 7.77 -2.01
C TYR A 87 13.70 7.76 -2.33
N TRP A 88 14.38 8.90 -2.16
CA TRP A 88 15.82 8.96 -2.31
C TRP A 88 16.51 8.01 -1.32
N ASN A 89 16.16 8.12 -0.04
CA ASN A 89 16.72 7.28 1.02
C ASN A 89 16.38 5.80 0.81
N TRP A 90 15.14 5.50 0.43
CA TRP A 90 14.71 4.14 0.12
C TRP A 90 15.48 3.57 -1.07
N TYR A 91 15.64 4.33 -2.16
CA TYR A 91 16.31 3.83 -3.36
C TYR A 91 17.78 3.52 -3.09
N VAL A 92 18.50 4.45 -2.46
CA VAL A 92 19.94 4.31 -2.19
C VAL A 92 20.23 3.21 -1.17
N ASN A 93 19.45 3.13 -0.10
CA ASN A 93 19.76 2.25 1.03
C ASN A 93 19.08 0.89 0.97
N ILE A 94 17.96 0.76 0.25
CA ILE A 94 17.14 -0.47 0.24
C ILE A 94 17.05 -1.06 -1.16
N PHE A 95 16.68 -0.29 -2.18
CA PHE A 95 16.43 -0.88 -3.50
C PHE A 95 17.73 -1.20 -4.26
N ALA A 96 18.55 -0.18 -4.51
CA ALA A 96 19.75 -0.28 -5.35
C ALA A 96 20.80 -1.31 -4.89
N PRO A 97 21.02 -1.58 -3.58
CA PRO A 97 22.00 -2.57 -3.14
C PRO A 97 21.64 -4.01 -3.50
N TYR A 98 20.35 -4.32 -3.65
CA TYR A 98 19.85 -5.69 -3.81
C TYR A 98 19.20 -5.95 -5.18
N HIS A 99 19.04 -4.92 -6.01
CA HIS A 99 18.32 -5.01 -7.28
C HIS A 99 19.15 -4.49 -8.46
N PRO A 100 19.00 -5.10 -9.65
CA PRO A 100 19.49 -4.51 -10.88
C PRO A 100 18.91 -3.10 -11.05
N LYS A 101 19.73 -2.18 -11.53
CA LYS A 101 19.30 -0.81 -11.83
C LYS A 101 18.15 -0.86 -12.86
N PRO A 102 17.01 -0.20 -12.58
CA PRO A 102 15.91 -0.14 -13.55
C PRO A 102 16.33 0.72 -14.75
N LYS A 103 15.78 0.43 -15.92
CA LYS A 103 16.06 1.20 -17.14
C LYS A 103 15.53 2.62 -17.04
N TYR A 104 14.33 2.76 -16.47
CA TYR A 104 13.68 4.04 -16.27
C TYR A 104 12.91 4.09 -14.94
N CYS A 105 12.75 5.30 -14.43
CA CYS A 105 11.92 5.60 -13.28
C CYS A 105 10.83 6.59 -13.72
N ILE A 106 9.57 6.27 -13.45
CA ILE A 106 8.45 7.19 -13.56
C ILE A 106 8.21 7.76 -12.18
N TRP A 107 8.50 9.05 -11.99
CA TRP A 107 8.25 9.71 -10.72
C TRP A 107 7.04 10.62 -10.83
N ALA A 108 5.92 10.20 -10.25
CA ALA A 108 4.75 11.03 -10.06
C ALA A 108 4.93 11.84 -8.78
N THR A 109 5.73 12.90 -8.88
CA THR A 109 6.03 13.75 -7.73
C THR A 109 4.82 14.61 -7.40
N ASP A 110 4.39 14.54 -6.14
CA ASP A 110 3.50 15.51 -5.54
C ASP A 110 4.24 16.17 -4.36
N TRP A 111 4.14 17.49 -4.25
CA TRP A 111 4.86 18.31 -3.26
C TRP A 111 3.92 18.87 -2.18
N PHE A 112 2.66 18.47 -2.18
CA PHE A 112 1.60 19.04 -1.34
C PHE A 112 1.12 18.07 -0.25
#